data_AF-A0A5N6YPN8-F1
#
_entry.id   AF-A0A5N6YPN8-F1
#
_cell.length_a   1.000
_cell.length_b   1.000
_cell.length_c   1.000
_cell.angle_alpha   90.00
_cell.angle_beta   90.00
_cell.angle_gamma   90.00
#
_symmetry.space_group_name_H-M   'P 1'
#
loop_
_entity.id
_entity.type
_entity.pdbx_description
1 polymer ?
#
loop_
_entity_poly.entity_id
_entity_poly.type
_entity_poly.pdbx_seq_one_letter_code
_entity_poly.pdbx_strand_id
1 'polypeptide(L)'
;MSMHELKQMSPPVLSEMEGQPIYRDKDDVYLTRMGKRPVLKRNFGLMSMVGFSCTLLVTWEGYIILFLQSFQNGGPAGSVYGYLFVWAGIAATFVVISELVSM
;
A
#
# COMPACT_ATOMS: atom_id res chain seq x y z
N MET A 1 -14.55 14.56 -56.95
CA MET A 1 -13.24 14.08 -56.49
C MET A 1 -12.87 14.95 -55.30
N SER A 2 -13.19 14.46 -54.10
CA SER A 2 -13.32 15.25 -52.88
C SER A 2 -11.97 15.47 -52.21
N MET A 3 -11.84 16.65 -51.61
CA MET A 3 -10.73 17.23 -50.85
C MET A 3 -10.45 16.41 -49.57
N HIS A 4 -10.11 15.13 -49.72
CA HIS A 4 -9.85 14.18 -48.63
C HIS A 4 -8.36 13.92 -48.36
N GLU A 5 -7.45 14.49 -49.16
CA GLU A 5 -6.01 14.18 -49.11
C GLU A 5 -5.16 15.28 -48.47
N LEU A 6 -5.70 16.05 -47.50
CA LEU A 6 -4.93 17.09 -46.80
C LEU A 6 -5.15 17.12 -45.28
N LYS A 7 -5.64 16.02 -44.72
CA LYS A 7 -5.67 15.80 -43.26
C LYS A 7 -4.71 14.69 -42.83
N GLN A 8 -3.52 14.70 -43.42
CA GLN A 8 -2.35 14.05 -42.87
C GLN A 8 -1.40 15.13 -42.36
N MET A 9 -1.61 15.56 -41.11
CA MET A 9 -0.54 16.13 -40.30
C MET A 9 -0.88 15.89 -38.83
N SER A 10 -0.17 14.95 -38.23
CA SER A 10 -0.15 14.73 -36.78
C SER A 10 0.37 15.96 -36.05
N PRO A 11 -0.06 16.17 -34.81
CA PRO A 11 0.85 16.57 -33.74
C PRO A 11 1.10 15.41 -32.75
N PRO A 12 2.25 15.41 -32.06
CA PRO A 12 2.68 14.30 -31.23
C PRO A 12 1.94 14.34 -29.90
N VAL A 13 1.17 13.28 -29.60
CA VAL A 13 0.69 13.05 -28.22
C VAL A 13 1.84 12.42 -27.44
N LEU A 14 2.78 13.30 -27.07
CA LEU A 14 3.75 13.06 -26.01
C LEU A 14 3.00 13.28 -24.69
N SER A 15 2.42 12.21 -24.13
CA SER A 15 2.20 11.98 -22.68
C SER A 15 1.06 10.98 -22.45
N GLU A 16 1.25 9.74 -22.88
CA GLU A 16 0.53 8.59 -22.31
C GLU A 16 1.56 7.50 -21.96
N MET A 17 2.53 7.91 -21.15
CA MET A 17 3.39 7.00 -20.38
C MET A 17 3.06 7.13 -18.89
N GLU A 18 1.78 7.21 -18.56
CA GLU A 18 1.29 6.94 -17.21
C GLU A 18 0.66 5.54 -17.22
N GLY A 19 1.38 4.59 -16.63
CA GLY A 19 1.13 3.16 -16.75
C GLY A 19 -0.31 2.75 -16.42
N GLN A 20 -1.05 2.39 -17.47
CA GLN A 20 -2.31 1.66 -17.35
C GLN A 20 -2.04 0.15 -17.20
N PRO A 21 -2.70 -0.54 -16.25
CA PRO A 21 -2.34 -1.89 -15.80
C PRO A 21 -2.93 -2.96 -16.73
N ILE A 22 -2.28 -3.22 -17.87
CA ILE A 22 -2.66 -4.30 -18.80
C ILE A 22 -2.57 -5.70 -18.14
N TYR A 23 -1.91 -5.83 -16.99
CA TYR A 23 -1.76 -7.11 -16.29
C TYR A 23 -3.03 -7.57 -15.55
N ARG A 24 -3.97 -6.67 -15.26
CA ARG A 24 -5.12 -6.97 -14.38
C ARG A 24 -6.16 -7.89 -15.03
N ASP A 25 -6.32 -7.80 -16.35
CA ASP A 25 -7.34 -8.53 -17.09
C ASP A 25 -6.96 -10.00 -17.33
N LYS A 26 -5.65 -10.29 -17.46
CA LYS A 26 -5.18 -11.66 -17.72
C LYS A 26 -5.40 -12.58 -16.53
N ASP A 27 -5.08 -12.12 -15.32
CA ASP A 27 -5.24 -12.93 -14.11
C ASP A 27 -6.71 -13.24 -13.80
N ASP A 28 -7.62 -12.29 -14.01
CA ASP A 28 -9.06 -12.48 -13.82
C ASP A 28 -9.63 -13.54 -14.79
N VAL A 29 -9.13 -13.58 -16.04
CA VAL A 29 -9.47 -14.60 -17.03
C VAL A 29 -8.93 -15.98 -16.62
N TYR A 30 -7.72 -16.07 -16.07
CA TYR A 30 -7.17 -17.33 -15.56
C TYR A 30 -7.91 -17.85 -14.32
N LEU A 31 -8.29 -16.98 -13.39
CA LEU A 31 -9.06 -17.36 -12.19
C LEU A 31 -10.46 -17.87 -12.54
N THR A 32 -11.10 -17.23 -13.52
CA THR A 32 -12.41 -17.65 -14.06
C THR A 32 -12.33 -19.04 -14.71
N ARG A 33 -11.23 -19.34 -15.43
CA ARG A 33 -10.98 -20.68 -16.01
C ARG A 33 -10.74 -21.76 -14.96
N MET A 34 -10.24 -21.39 -13.78
CA MET A 34 -10.05 -22.31 -12.64
C MET A 34 -11.30 -22.49 -11.76
N GLY A 35 -12.45 -21.93 -12.16
CA GLY A 35 -13.72 -22.06 -11.42
C GLY A 35 -13.73 -21.32 -10.08
N LYS A 36 -12.71 -20.52 -9.77
CA LYS A 36 -12.62 -19.75 -8.53
C LYS A 36 -13.17 -18.34 -8.80
N ARG A 37 -14.25 -17.99 -8.11
CA ARG A 37 -14.77 -16.62 -8.11
C ARG A 37 -13.69 -15.71 -7.49
N PRO A 38 -13.25 -14.63 -8.15
CA PRO A 38 -12.30 -13.69 -7.56
C PRO A 38 -13.02 -12.90 -6.45
N VAL A 39 -12.95 -13.39 -5.20
CA VAL A 39 -13.64 -12.82 -4.03
C VAL A 39 -12.93 -11.55 -3.51
N LEU A 40 -11.63 -11.39 -3.77
CA LEU A 40 -10.90 -10.18 -3.41
C LEU A 40 -10.63 -9.34 -4.66
N LYS A 41 -11.48 -8.35 -4.90
CA LYS A 41 -11.20 -7.28 -5.87
C LYS A 41 -9.98 -6.51 -5.36
N ARG A 42 -8.76 -6.92 -5.74
CA ARG A 42 -7.50 -6.33 -5.28
C ARG A 42 -7.35 -4.92 -5.84
N ASN A 43 -8.10 -3.97 -5.29
CA ASN A 43 -8.01 -2.55 -5.59
C ASN A 43 -7.36 -1.86 -4.39
N PHE A 44 -6.21 -2.37 -3.94
CA PHE A 44 -5.28 -1.55 -3.17
C PHE A 44 -4.88 -0.41 -4.10
N GLY A 45 -5.68 0.66 -4.09
CA GLY A 45 -5.41 1.84 -4.87
C GLY A 45 -4.02 2.32 -4.50
N LEU A 46 -3.30 2.87 -5.47
CA LEU A 46 -1.95 3.40 -5.25
C LEU A 46 -1.89 4.30 -4.00
N MET A 47 -2.98 5.04 -3.73
CA MET A 47 -3.14 5.85 -2.53
C MET A 47 -3.10 5.05 -1.21
N SER A 48 -3.70 3.86 -1.15
CA SER A 48 -3.65 2.98 0.03
C SER A 48 -2.26 2.39 0.22
N MET A 49 -1.57 2.02 -0.87
CA MET A 49 -0.19 1.52 -0.80
C MET A 49 0.79 2.62 -0.36
N VAL A 50 0.64 3.84 -0.88
CA VAL A 50 1.45 5.00 -0.47
C VAL A 50 1.15 5.41 0.95
N GLY A 51 -0.13 5.42 1.35
CA GLY A 51 -0.54 5.68 2.73
C GLY A 51 0.09 4.68 3.71
N PHE A 52 0.04 3.39 3.39
CA PHE A 52 0.68 2.34 4.18
C PHE A 52 2.21 2.53 4.30
N SER A 53 2.88 2.80 3.18
CA SER A 53 4.33 3.06 3.17
C SER A 53 4.70 4.31 3.98
N CYS A 54 3.91 5.38 3.88
CA CYS A 54 4.11 6.61 4.65
C CYS A 54 3.95 6.35 6.15
N THR A 55 2.88 5.65 6.56
CA THR A 55 2.68 5.27 7.96
C THR A 55 3.85 4.43 8.47
N LEU A 56 4.34 3.47 7.69
CA LEU A 56 5.54 2.71 8.05
C LEU A 56 6.75 3.63 8.27
N LEU A 57 7.06 4.52 7.33
CA LEU A 57 8.20 5.45 7.47
C LEU A 57 8.10 6.32 8.73
N VAL A 58 6.91 6.87 9.01
CA VAL A 58 6.68 7.66 10.23
C VAL A 58 6.92 6.82 11.50
N THR A 59 6.49 5.56 11.52
CA THR A 59 6.75 4.69 12.67
C THR A 59 8.24 4.37 12.84
N TRP A 60 8.99 4.22 11.76
CA TRP A 60 10.44 3.99 11.79
C TRP A 60 11.21 5.22 12.29
N GLU A 61 10.86 6.41 11.83
CA GLU A 61 11.48 7.66 12.28
C GLU A 61 11.15 7.96 13.76
N GLY A 62 9.89 7.74 14.15
CA GLY A 62 9.45 7.92 15.54
C GLY A 62 10.16 6.99 16.53
N TYR A 63 10.53 5.79 16.09
CA TYR A 63 11.20 4.79 16.91
C TYR A 63 12.55 5.30 17.45
N ILE A 64 13.35 5.93 16.60
CA ILE A 64 14.69 6.43 16.98
C ILE A 64 14.58 7.51 18.07
N ILE A 65 13.62 8.43 17.92
CA ILE A 65 13.38 9.52 18.88
C ILE A 65 12.87 8.96 20.21
N LEU A 66 11.95 8.00 20.17
CA LEU A 66 11.40 7.34 21.36
C LEU A 66 12.48 6.56 22.13
N PHE A 67 13.40 5.89 21.43
CA PHE A 67 14.51 5.19 22.07
C PHE A 67 15.47 6.13 22.78
N LEU A 68 15.76 7.29 22.18
CA LEU A 68 16.64 8.29 22.81
C LEU A 68 16.02 8.83 24.11
N GLN A 69 14.74 9.21 24.08
CA GLN A 69 14.04 9.69 25.26
C GLN A 69 13.87 8.60 26.33
N SER A 70 13.65 7.35 25.91
CA SER A 70 13.55 6.21 26.84
C SER A 70 14.87 5.95 27.56
N PHE A 71 16.00 6.08 26.86
CA PHE A 71 17.33 5.93 27.46
C PHE A 71 17.66 7.05 28.45
N GLN A 72 17.28 8.29 28.15
CA GLN A 72 17.52 9.43 29.04
C GLN A 72 16.65 9.39 30.30
N ASN A 73 15.39 8.95 30.18
CA ASN A 73 14.43 9.07 31.29
C ASN A 73 14.25 7.77 32.10
N GLY A 74 14.48 6.59 31.51
CA GLY A 74 14.21 5.27 32.12
C GLY A 74 15.38 4.30 32.11
N GLY A 75 16.54 4.71 31.56
CA GLY A 75 17.71 3.85 31.37
C GLY A 75 17.46 2.67 30.42
N PRO A 76 18.47 1.81 30.22
CA PRO A 76 18.38 0.67 29.30
C PRO A 76 17.35 -0.39 29.70
N ALA A 77 17.02 -0.50 31.00
CA ALA A 77 15.99 -1.44 31.45
C ALA A 77 14.58 -0.93 31.10
N GLY A 78 14.31 0.37 31.30
CA GLY A 78 13.02 0.97 30.98
C GLY A 78 12.67 0.91 29.49
N SER A 79 13.67 1.05 28.61
CA SER A 79 13.46 0.94 27.17
C SER A 79 13.07 -0.49 26.73
N VAL A 80 13.68 -1.53 27.33
CA VAL A 80 13.36 -2.93 27.01
C VAL A 80 11.94 -3.30 27.47
N TYR A 81 11.58 -2.99 28.71
CA TYR A 81 10.24 -3.31 29.21
C TYR A 81 9.15 -2.48 28.54
N GLY A 82 9.43 -1.19 28.24
CA GLY A 82 8.53 -0.33 27.49
C GLY A 82 8.29 -0.84 26.07
N TYR A 83 9.34 -1.32 25.38
CA TYR A 83 9.22 -1.91 24.05
C TYR A 83 8.31 -3.15 24.06
N LEU A 84 8.50 -4.07 25.01
CA LEU A 84 7.67 -5.28 25.11
C LEU A 84 6.20 -4.96 25.38
N PHE A 85 5.92 -3.96 26.22
CA PHE A 85 4.56 -3.53 26.52
C PHE A 85 3.86 -2.92 25.31
N VAL A 86 4.53 -1.98 24.61
CA VAL A 86 4.00 -1.36 23.40
C VAL A 86 3.81 -2.39 22.29
N TRP A 87 4.75 -3.33 22.14
CA TRP A 87 4.65 -4.42 21.17
C TRP A 87 3.41 -5.30 21.42
N ALA A 88 3.15 -5.68 22.66
CA ALA A 88 1.96 -6.44 23.03
C ALA A 88 0.66 -5.66 22.73
N GLY A 89 0.62 -4.36 23.03
CA GLY A 89 -0.53 -3.50 22.74
C GLY A 89 -0.81 -3.36 21.24
N ILE A 90 0.23 -3.20 20.43
CA ILE A 90 0.12 -3.16 18.96
C ILE A 90 -0.37 -4.50 18.42
N ALA A 91 0.20 -5.62 18.88
CA ALA A 91 -0.22 -6.95 18.47
C ALA A 91 -1.71 -7.21 18.79
N ALA A 92 -2.15 -6.85 19.99
CA ALA A 92 -3.56 -6.95 20.40
C ALA A 92 -4.47 -6.11 19.50
N THR A 93 -4.06 -4.87 19.17
CA THR A 93 -4.82 -3.99 18.26
C THR A 93 -4.97 -4.60 16.87
N PHE A 94 -3.89 -5.16 16.31
CA PHE A 94 -3.96 -5.82 15.01
C PHE A 94 -4.86 -7.06 15.02
N VAL A 95 -4.86 -7.83 16.12
CA VAL A 95 -5.78 -8.96 16.29
C VAL A 95 -7.24 -8.49 16.25
N VAL A 96 -7.59 -7.44 16.99
CA VAL A 96 -8.96 -6.89 17.00
C VAL A 96 -9.38 -6.38 15.61
N ILE A 97 -8.51 -5.66 14.90
CA ILE A 97 -8.79 -5.21 13.53
C ILE A 97 -8.98 -6.41 12.60
N SER A 98 -8.18 -7.46 12.75
CA SER A 98 -8.27 -8.68 11.95
C SER A 98 -9.60 -9.40 12.17
N GLU A 99 -10.05 -9.51 13.41
CA GLU A 99 -11.37 -10.07 13.75
C GLU A 99 -12.51 -9.24 13.14
N LEU A 100 -12.41 -7.90 13.20
CA LEU A 100 -13.44 -7.00 12.66
C LEU A 100 -13.53 -7.05 11.13
N VAL A 101 -12.41 -7.32 10.45
CA VAL A 101 -12.37 -7.55 8.99
C VAL A 101 -12.85 -8.95 8.62
N SER A 102 -12.82 -9.91 9.53
CA SER A 102 -13.22 -11.30 9.30
C SER A 102 -14.72 -11.56 9.43
N MET A 103 -15.51 -10.58 9.90
CA MET A 103 -16.99 -10.62 9.93
C MET A 103 -17.59 -9.99 8.67
#